data_AF-A0A2E4H1A1-F1
#
_entry.id   AF-A0A2E4H1A1-F1
#
_cell.length_a   1.000
_cell.length_b   1.000
_cell.length_c   1.000
_cell.angle_alpha   90.00
_cell.angle_beta   90.00
_cell.angle_gamma   90.00
#
_symmetry.space_group_name_H-M   'P 1'
#
loop_
_entity.id
_entity.type
_entity.pdbx_description
1 polymer ?
#
loop_
_entity_poly.entity_id
_entity_poly.type
_entity_poly.pdbx_seq_one_letter_code
_entity_poly.pdbx_strand_id
1 'polypeptide(L)'
;MKLGTRSKVLRAAARRKVWRLLGLCTDAYPPRPAGTKLSPSQGLITATDETPRNSSLDTACITEWQTKGRTRLAQMAGYKQNTRSPELVAVRGPTGVPSNDQDLIRTTYYLRVRPDADVPVTTVKNRRLSGPLPVFLLLTGS
;
A
#
# COMPACT_ATOMS: atom_id res chain seq x y z
N MET A 1 -35.10 2.78 16.78
CA MET A 1 -36.05 3.31 15.76
C MET A 1 -37.33 2.46 15.79
N LYS A 2 -38.49 3.03 16.18
CA LYS A 2 -39.74 2.27 16.44
C LYS A 2 -40.28 1.62 15.15
N LEU A 3 -40.84 0.40 15.23
CA LEU A 3 -41.39 -0.34 14.07
C LEU A 3 -42.41 0.49 13.26
N GLY A 4 -43.21 1.30 13.94
CA GLY A 4 -44.18 2.22 13.32
C GLY A 4 -43.55 3.29 12.43
N THR A 5 -42.31 3.69 12.70
CA THR A 5 -41.57 4.64 11.86
C THR A 5 -41.06 3.96 10.58
N ARG A 6 -40.56 2.72 10.70
CA ARG A 6 -40.11 1.92 9.54
C ARG A 6 -41.25 1.62 8.57
N SER A 7 -42.42 1.23 9.08
CA SER A 7 -43.58 0.91 8.24
C SER A 7 -44.18 2.14 7.54
N LYS A 8 -44.06 3.34 8.11
CA LYS A 8 -44.45 4.60 7.47
C LYS A 8 -43.50 4.97 6.32
N VAL A 9 -42.19 4.84 6.54
CA VAL A 9 -41.17 5.13 5.51
C VAL A 9 -41.28 4.16 4.33
N LEU A 10 -41.43 2.86 4.60
CA LEU A 10 -41.57 1.86 3.54
C LEU A 10 -42.86 2.03 2.73
N ARG A 11 -43.99 2.35 3.39
CA ARG A 11 -45.24 2.68 2.69
C ARG A 11 -45.11 3.94 1.83
N ALA A 12 -44.45 4.98 2.33
CA ALA A 12 -44.19 6.20 1.58
C ALA A 12 -43.30 5.93 0.35
N ALA A 13 -42.25 5.10 0.51
CA ALA A 13 -41.38 4.70 -0.59
C ALA A 13 -42.11 3.84 -1.64
N ALA A 14 -42.92 2.88 -1.21
CA ALA A 14 -43.72 2.03 -2.10
C ALA A 14 -44.75 2.87 -2.89
N ARG A 15 -45.46 3.78 -2.22
CA ARG A 15 -46.40 4.71 -2.87
C ARG A 15 -45.72 5.59 -3.91
N ARG A 16 -44.53 6.14 -3.59
CA ARG A 16 -43.73 6.91 -4.55
C ARG A 16 -43.31 6.07 -5.77
N LYS A 17 -42.94 4.80 -5.57
CA LYS A 17 -42.57 3.90 -6.66
C LYS A 17 -43.75 3.63 -7.60
N VAL A 18 -44.95 3.39 -7.05
CA VAL A 18 -46.19 3.21 -7.83
C VAL A 18 -46.57 4.48 -8.58
N TRP A 19 -46.51 5.64 -7.94
CA TRP A 19 -46.84 6.91 -8.58
C TRP A 19 -45.86 7.27 -9.71
N ARG A 20 -44.57 6.96 -9.57
CA ARG A 20 -43.57 7.12 -10.63
C ARG A 20 -43.88 6.21 -11.84
N LEU A 21 -44.32 4.98 -11.58
CA LEU A 21 -44.78 4.03 -12.61
C LEU A 21 -46.01 4.55 -13.38
N LEU A 22 -46.89 5.29 -12.70
CA LEU A 22 -48.09 5.91 -13.29
C LEU A 22 -47.82 7.30 -13.91
N GLY A 23 -46.57 7.74 -13.99
CA GLY A 23 -46.20 9.05 -14.53
C GLY A 23 -46.67 10.25 -13.68
N LEU A 24 -47.09 10.02 -12.44
CA LEU A 24 -47.56 11.07 -11.54
C LEU A 24 -46.38 11.83 -10.95
N CYS A 25 -46.52 13.16 -10.84
CA CYS A 25 -45.50 14.03 -10.24
C CYS A 25 -45.26 13.61 -8.79
N THR A 26 -44.04 13.11 -8.51
CA THR A 26 -43.73 12.36 -7.29
C THR A 26 -42.64 12.99 -6.43
N ASP A 27 -41.96 14.01 -6.93
CA ASP A 27 -40.87 14.64 -6.21
C ASP A 27 -41.35 15.91 -5.49
N ALA A 28 -41.22 15.88 -4.15
CA ALA A 28 -41.53 17.03 -3.30
C ALA A 28 -40.33 18.00 -3.22
N TYR A 29 -39.18 17.59 -3.75
CA TYR A 29 -38.00 18.43 -3.80
C TYR A 29 -37.95 19.14 -5.14
N PRO A 30 -37.58 20.43 -5.16
CA PRO A 30 -37.34 21.13 -6.41
C PRO A 30 -36.29 20.37 -7.22
N PRO A 31 -36.36 20.42 -8.56
CA PRO A 31 -35.33 19.83 -9.39
C PRO A 31 -33.98 20.38 -8.96
N ARG A 32 -33.01 19.47 -8.88
CA ARG A 32 -31.63 19.82 -8.57
C ARG A 32 -31.18 20.95 -9.50
N PRO A 33 -30.58 22.05 -8.98
CA PRO A 33 -30.05 23.09 -9.84
C PRO A 33 -29.02 22.52 -10.81
N ALA A 34 -29.11 22.91 -12.07
CA ALA A 34 -28.21 22.45 -13.12
C ALA A 34 -26.74 22.71 -12.73
N GLY A 35 -25.85 21.75 -13.01
CA GLY A 35 -24.41 21.88 -12.76
C GLY A 35 -23.96 21.64 -11.31
N THR A 36 -24.85 21.45 -10.34
CA THR A 36 -24.44 21.11 -8.96
C THR A 36 -23.73 19.75 -8.92
N LYS A 37 -22.80 19.51 -7.98
CA LYS A 37 -22.13 18.20 -7.73
C LYS A 37 -22.40 17.78 -6.27
N LEU A 38 -23.15 16.70 -6.07
CA LEU A 38 -23.67 16.30 -4.74
C LEU A 38 -22.77 15.35 -3.96
N SER A 39 -21.87 14.63 -4.64
CA SER A 39 -21.01 13.64 -4.01
C SER A 39 -19.54 14.00 -4.17
N PRO A 40 -18.84 14.34 -3.08
CA PRO A 40 -17.38 14.48 -3.09
C PRO A 40 -16.68 13.22 -3.61
N SER A 41 -17.21 12.02 -3.30
CA SER A 41 -16.61 10.77 -3.77
C SER A 41 -16.74 10.59 -5.29
N GLN A 42 -17.83 11.05 -5.89
CA GLN A 42 -17.98 11.03 -7.36
C GLN A 42 -16.92 11.93 -8.02
N GLY A 43 -16.67 13.11 -7.43
CA GLY A 43 -15.62 14.01 -7.92
C GLY A 43 -14.22 13.38 -7.83
N LEU A 44 -13.93 12.68 -6.73
CA LEU A 44 -12.66 11.97 -6.53
C LEU A 44 -12.47 10.79 -7.49
N ILE A 45 -13.53 10.01 -7.74
CA ILE A 45 -13.49 8.90 -8.71
C ILE A 45 -13.20 9.45 -10.11
N THR A 46 -13.96 10.46 -10.56
CA THR A 46 -13.73 11.08 -11.86
C THR A 46 -12.32 11.66 -11.98
N ALA A 47 -11.82 12.35 -10.95
CA ALA A 47 -10.44 12.84 -10.95
C ALA A 47 -9.39 11.72 -11.00
N THR A 48 -9.67 10.58 -10.35
CA THR A 48 -8.79 9.41 -10.36
C THR A 48 -8.79 8.73 -11.72
N ASP A 49 -9.95 8.59 -12.36
CA ASP A 49 -10.12 8.00 -13.68
C ASP A 49 -9.47 8.86 -14.78
N GLU A 50 -9.54 10.18 -14.64
CA GLU A 50 -8.88 11.15 -15.54
C GLU A 50 -7.36 11.22 -15.32
N THR A 51 -6.83 10.67 -14.22
CA THR A 51 -5.39 10.69 -13.96
C THR A 51 -4.69 9.63 -14.82
N PRO A 52 -3.79 10.02 -15.75
CA PRO A 52 -3.06 9.06 -16.56
C PRO A 52 -2.21 8.16 -15.66
N ARG A 53 -2.25 6.84 -15.93
CA ARG A 53 -1.41 5.87 -15.21
C ARG A 53 0.05 6.23 -15.46
N ASN A 54 0.73 6.68 -14.41
CA ASN A 54 2.16 6.98 -14.50
C ASN A 54 2.94 5.71 -14.87
N SER A 55 3.80 5.82 -15.88
CA SER A 55 4.78 4.78 -16.26
C SER A 55 4.19 3.47 -16.80
N SER A 56 3.19 3.53 -17.69
CA SER A 56 2.85 2.36 -18.51
C SER A 56 4.09 1.81 -19.24
N LEU A 57 4.21 0.48 -19.33
CA LEU A 57 5.36 -0.19 -19.96
C LEU A 57 5.56 0.33 -21.39
N ASP A 58 6.75 0.83 -21.66
CA ASP A 58 7.20 1.19 -23.00
C ASP A 58 8.32 0.23 -23.42
N THR A 59 7.98 -0.67 -24.34
CA THR A 59 8.92 -1.69 -24.86
C THR A 59 9.87 -1.12 -25.91
N ALA A 60 9.58 0.04 -26.51
CA ALA A 60 10.47 0.69 -27.46
C ALA A 60 11.63 1.40 -26.75
N CYS A 61 11.39 1.90 -25.53
CA CYS A 61 12.37 2.65 -24.74
C CYS A 61 12.52 2.10 -23.31
N ILE A 62 12.76 0.79 -23.16
CA ILE A 62 12.79 0.08 -21.86
C ILE A 62 13.74 0.74 -20.85
N THR A 63 14.95 1.12 -21.25
CA THR A 63 15.95 1.72 -20.35
C THR A 63 15.46 3.04 -19.75
N GLU A 64 14.85 3.88 -20.58
CA GLU A 64 14.30 5.16 -20.14
C GLU A 64 13.08 4.95 -19.26
N TRP A 65 12.19 4.02 -19.63
CA TRP A 65 11.05 3.61 -18.82
C TRP A 65 11.49 3.13 -17.43
N GLN A 66 12.49 2.26 -17.35
CA GLN A 66 13.05 1.79 -16.08
C GLN A 66 13.62 2.93 -15.24
N THR A 67 14.34 3.87 -15.86
CA THR A 67 14.95 5.01 -15.17
C THR A 67 13.88 5.95 -14.61
N LYS A 68 12.85 6.26 -15.40
CA LYS A 68 11.68 7.03 -14.96
C LYS A 68 10.96 6.34 -13.80
N GLY A 69 10.73 5.03 -13.90
CA GLY A 69 10.10 4.23 -12.84
C GLY A 69 10.89 4.27 -11.53
N ARG A 70 12.21 4.04 -11.58
CA ARG A 70 13.10 4.13 -10.40
C ARG A 70 13.08 5.52 -9.76
N THR A 71 13.16 6.56 -10.58
CA THR A 71 13.13 7.96 -10.11
C THR A 71 11.80 8.27 -9.42
N ARG A 72 10.68 7.87 -10.02
CA ARG A 72 9.35 8.10 -9.45
C ARG A 72 9.15 7.33 -8.15
N LEU A 73 9.59 6.08 -8.09
CA LEU A 73 9.55 5.27 -6.88
C LEU A 73 10.35 5.93 -5.75
N ALA A 74 11.55 6.44 -6.03
CA ALA A 74 12.35 7.15 -5.05
C ALA A 74 11.65 8.41 -4.50
N GLN A 75 10.99 9.19 -5.38
CA GLN A 75 10.19 10.35 -4.98
C GLN A 75 9.01 9.94 -4.08
N MET A 76 8.27 8.89 -4.45
CA MET A 76 7.08 8.45 -3.72
C MET A 76 7.43 7.82 -2.36
N ALA A 77 8.49 7.01 -2.31
CA ALA A 77 8.96 6.40 -1.07
C ALA A 77 9.57 7.43 -0.10
N GLY A 78 9.79 8.67 -0.55
CA GLY A 78 10.45 9.70 0.25
C GLY A 78 11.88 9.34 0.61
N TYR A 79 12.51 8.42 -0.14
CA TYR A 79 13.90 8.05 0.06
C TYR A 79 14.77 9.27 -0.24
N LYS A 80 15.25 9.92 0.80
CA LYS A 80 16.34 10.88 0.69
C LYS A 80 17.61 10.07 0.45
N GLN A 81 18.48 10.57 -0.43
CA GLN A 81 19.79 9.99 -0.64
C GLN A 81 20.47 9.83 0.72
N ASN A 82 20.72 8.58 1.12
CA ASN A 82 21.27 8.31 2.43
C ASN A 82 22.77 8.64 2.37
N THR A 83 23.18 9.68 3.06
CA THR A 83 24.57 10.18 3.01
C THR A 83 25.51 9.38 3.91
N ARG A 84 24.98 8.56 4.82
CA ARG A 84 25.77 7.79 5.79
C ARG A 84 25.44 6.31 5.69
N SER A 85 26.47 5.49 5.56
CA SER A 85 26.36 4.04 5.69
C SER A 85 25.91 3.68 7.12
N PRO A 86 25.08 2.65 7.29
CA PRO A 86 24.67 2.20 8.62
C PRO A 86 25.88 1.86 9.50
N GLU A 87 25.80 2.22 10.78
CA GLU A 87 26.84 1.93 11.77
C GLU A 87 26.50 0.66 12.55
N LEU A 88 27.48 -0.22 12.77
CA LEU A 88 27.28 -1.39 13.60
C LEU A 88 27.33 -1.01 15.08
N VAL A 89 26.20 -1.13 15.78
CA VAL A 89 26.06 -0.77 17.20
C VAL A 89 26.36 -1.94 18.12
N ALA A 90 25.81 -3.11 17.79
CA ALA A 90 25.93 -4.29 18.64
C ALA A 90 25.83 -5.58 17.81
N VAL A 91 26.37 -6.67 18.38
CA VAL A 91 26.32 -8.01 17.80
C VAL A 91 25.82 -8.99 18.85
N ARG A 92 24.89 -9.85 18.46
CA ARG A 92 24.38 -10.96 19.27
C ARG A 92 24.65 -12.29 18.57
N GLY A 93 25.26 -13.23 19.30
CA GLY A 93 25.69 -14.53 18.78
C GLY A 93 27.21 -14.62 18.62
N PRO A 94 27.74 -15.63 17.90
CA PRO A 94 27.01 -16.61 17.10
C PRO A 94 26.26 -17.65 17.96
N THR A 95 25.04 -18.00 17.57
CA THR A 95 24.27 -19.11 18.16
C THR A 95 24.04 -20.20 17.12
N GLY A 96 24.11 -21.47 17.52
CA GLY A 96 23.72 -22.58 16.65
C GLY A 96 22.25 -22.48 16.22
N VAL A 97 21.96 -22.92 15.01
CA VAL A 97 20.60 -23.08 14.50
C VAL A 97 20.30 -24.57 14.39
N PRO A 98 19.22 -25.09 15.01
CA PRO A 98 18.81 -26.47 14.81
C PRO A 98 18.53 -26.72 13.32
N SER A 99 19.32 -27.60 12.71
CA SER A 99 19.18 -28.00 11.32
C SER A 99 19.66 -29.44 11.16
N ASN A 100 18.97 -30.22 10.35
CA ASN A 100 19.40 -31.59 10.01
C ASN A 100 20.72 -31.51 9.23
N ASP A 101 21.80 -31.96 9.85
CA ASP A 101 23.17 -32.11 9.32
C ASP A 101 23.92 -30.86 8.83
N GLN A 102 23.35 -29.67 8.97
CA GLN A 102 24.03 -28.42 8.61
C GLN A 102 24.56 -27.70 9.85
N ASP A 103 25.87 -27.39 9.86
CA ASP A 103 26.51 -26.58 10.91
C ASP A 103 26.21 -25.09 10.68
N LEU A 104 24.96 -24.70 10.92
CA LEU A 104 24.47 -23.35 10.74
C LEU A 104 24.68 -22.50 11.99
N ILE A 105 25.20 -21.29 11.78
CA ILE A 105 25.27 -20.27 12.81
C ILE A 105 24.45 -19.06 12.44
N ARG A 106 23.77 -18.54 13.45
CA ARG A 106 23.00 -17.30 13.41
C ARG A 106 23.74 -16.21 14.17
N THR A 107 23.88 -15.05 13.54
CA THR A 107 24.42 -13.83 14.17
C THR A 107 23.48 -12.68 13.86
N THR A 108 23.13 -11.88 14.87
CA THR A 108 22.29 -10.70 14.69
C THR A 108 23.13 -9.45 14.89
N TYR A 109 23.12 -8.56 13.90
CA TYR A 109 23.81 -7.28 13.89
C TYR A 109 22.77 -6.18 14.08
N TYR A 110 22.99 -5.28 15.02
CA TYR A 110 22.14 -4.10 15.21
C TYR A 110 22.78 -2.94 14.48
N LEU A 111 22.14 -2.50 13.39
CA LEU A 111 22.66 -1.44 12.52
C LEU A 111 21.91 -0.14 12.77
N ARG A 112 22.63 0.92 13.17
CA ARG A 112 22.07 2.26 13.28
C ARG A 112 21.88 2.86 11.90
N VAL A 113 20.62 3.06 11.51
CA VAL A 113 20.25 3.63 10.19
C VAL A 113 19.82 5.11 10.31
N ARG A 114 19.46 5.56 11.51
CA ARG A 114 19.17 6.96 11.89
C ARG A 114 19.61 7.18 13.35
N PRO A 115 19.79 8.43 13.82
CA PRO A 115 20.26 8.70 15.20
C PRO A 115 19.55 7.89 16.28
N ASP A 116 18.23 7.74 16.17
CA ASP A 116 17.39 7.06 17.15
C ASP A 116 16.73 5.78 16.61
N ALA A 117 17.30 5.16 15.56
CA ALA A 117 16.73 3.95 14.97
C ALA A 117 17.81 2.91 14.63
N ASP A 118 17.74 1.78 15.33
CA ASP A 118 18.56 0.60 15.11
C ASP A 118 17.72 -0.51 14.47
N VAL A 119 18.22 -1.11 13.39
CA VAL A 119 17.56 -2.20 12.65
C VAL A 119 18.35 -3.49 12.89
N PRO A 120 17.71 -4.56 13.41
CA PRO A 120 18.36 -5.85 13.55
C PRO A 120 18.43 -6.57 12.19
N VAL A 121 19.64 -6.94 11.77
CA VAL A 121 19.90 -7.77 10.59
C VAL A 121 20.46 -9.09 11.07
N THR A 122 19.73 -10.17 10.83
CA THR A 122 20.16 -11.53 11.22
C THR A 122 20.73 -12.24 10.01
N THR A 123 21.98 -12.69 10.13
CA THR A 123 22.60 -13.59 9.15
C THR A 123 22.54 -15.01 9.64
N VAL A 124 22.32 -15.93 8.71
CA VAL A 124 22.45 -17.38 8.92
C VAL A 124 23.44 -17.88 7.89
N LYS A 125 24.52 -18.51 8.35
CA LYS A 125 25.56 -19.06 7.47
C LYS A 125 25.99 -20.45 7.91
N ASN A 126 26.36 -21.29 6.95
CA ASN A 126 27.03 -22.55 7.24
C ASN A 126 28.50 -22.27 7.61
N ARG A 127 28.93 -22.73 8.78
CA ARG A 127 30.29 -22.55 9.31
C ARG A 127 31.38 -23.13 8.41
N ARG A 128 31.04 -24.18 7.65
CA ARG A 128 31.99 -24.88 6.78
C ARG A 128 32.32 -24.10 5.51
N LEU A 129 31.55 -23.05 5.19
CA LEU A 129 31.75 -22.23 4.01
C LEU A 129 32.60 -21.00 4.34
N SER A 130 33.59 -20.72 3.50
CA SER A 130 34.51 -19.60 3.63
C SER A 130 34.63 -18.81 2.32
N GLY A 131 34.98 -17.53 2.41
CA GLY A 131 35.13 -16.62 1.27
C GLY A 131 33.82 -15.90 0.90
N PRO A 132 33.81 -15.16 -0.23
CA PRO A 132 32.60 -14.51 -0.74
C PRO A 132 31.57 -15.57 -1.12
N LEU A 133 30.36 -15.43 -0.59
CA LEU A 133 29.24 -16.34 -0.84
C LEU A 133 28.05 -15.57 -1.42
N PRO A 134 27.20 -16.22 -2.24
CA PRO A 134 25.95 -15.64 -2.64
C PRO A 134 25.09 -15.32 -1.41
N VAL A 135 24.47 -14.14 -1.40
CA VAL A 135 23.62 -13.67 -0.30
C VAL A 135 22.17 -13.70 -0.75
N PHE A 136 21.33 -14.35 0.04
CA PHE A 136 19.88 -14.29 -0.10
C PHE A 136 19.30 -13.36 0.96
N LEU A 137 18.54 -12.35 0.53
CA LEU A 137 17.85 -11.41 1.42
C LEU A 137 16.41 -11.87 1.64
N LEU A 138 16.09 -12.27 2.88
CA LEU A 138 14.74 -12.61 3.29
C LEU A 138 14.07 -11.39 3.94
N LEU A 139 12.97 -10.93 3.35
CA LEU A 139 12.08 -9.92 3.93
C LEU A 139 10.78 -10.62 4.34
N THR A 140 10.49 -10.67 5.64
CA THR A 140 9.27 -11.33 6.15
C THR A 140 8.05 -10.43 5.94
N GLY A 141 6.93 -11.02 5.48
CA GLY A 141 5.64 -10.33 5.38
C GLY A 141 4.98 -10.07 6.73
N SER A 142 3.90 -9.29 6.72
CA SER A 142 3.03 -9.00 7.87
C SER A 142 2.12 -10.17 8.22
#